data_AF-A0A0F9EMJ0-F1
#
_entry.id   AF-A0A0F9EMJ0-F1
#
_cell.length_a   1.000
_cell.length_b   1.000
_cell.length_c   1.000
_cell.angle_alpha   90.00
_cell.angle_beta   90.00
_cell.angle_gamma   90.00
#
_symmetry.space_group_name_H-M   'P 1'
#
loop_
_entity.id
_entity.type
_entity.pdbx_description
1 polymer ?
#
loop_
_entity_poly.entity_id
_entity_poly.type
_entity_poly.pdbx_seq_one_letter_code
_entity_poly.pdbx_strand_id
1 'polypeptide(L)'
;RAEYMLSELGVDIRAEQQTLQDPMFLMQQMELREELEELTSASDPDTAIANFEKQIKQLNAQYSAQLAEQLASNDEQQYQLAADNIRKLKFVYKLREELERIEDSLFDD
;
A
#
# COMPACT_ATOMS: atom_id res chain seq x y z
N ARG A 1 -0.08 13.78 -6.60
CA ARG A 1 -1.27 14.47 -7.18
C ARG A 1 -2.47 14.42 -6.24
N ALA A 2 -2.89 13.25 -5.75
CA ALA A 2 -4.02 13.15 -4.80
C ALA A 2 -3.77 13.89 -3.47
N GLU A 3 -2.54 13.87 -2.95
CA GLU A 3 -2.21 14.57 -1.70
C GLU A 3 -2.44 16.08 -1.75
N TYR A 4 -2.02 16.68 -2.86
CA TYR A 4 -2.19 18.11 -3.10
C TYR A 4 -3.68 18.48 -3.14
N MET A 5 -4.50 17.67 -3.82
CA MET A 5 -5.95 17.89 -3.91
C MET A 5 -6.63 17.90 -2.53
N LEU A 6 -6.26 16.97 -1.65
CA LEU A 6 -6.82 16.91 -0.29
C LEU A 6 -6.32 18.04 0.61
N SER A 7 -5.08 18.51 0.43
CA SER A 7 -4.59 19.68 1.17
C SER A 7 -5.35 20.95 0.82
N GLU A 8 -5.77 21.13 -0.44
CA GLU A 8 -6.65 22.25 -0.86
C GLU A 8 -8.05 22.13 -0.24
N LEU A 9 -8.48 20.91 0.09
CA LEU A 9 -9.75 20.62 0.77
C LEU A 9 -9.64 20.66 2.30
N GLY A 10 -8.50 21.10 2.85
CA GLY A 10 -8.28 21.23 4.30
C GLY A 10 -7.99 19.92 5.03
N VAL A 11 -7.73 18.82 4.31
CA VAL A 11 -7.38 17.53 4.90
C VAL A 11 -5.87 17.36 4.99
N ASP A 12 -5.34 17.31 6.22
CA ASP A 12 -3.92 17.09 6.45
C ASP A 12 -3.56 15.59 6.42
N ILE A 13 -2.87 15.17 5.37
CA ILE A 13 -2.43 13.79 5.16
C ILE A 13 -1.20 13.45 6.02
N ARG A 14 -0.46 14.46 6.51
CA ARG A 14 0.76 14.25 7.31
C ARG A 14 0.48 13.89 8.76
N ALA A 15 -0.80 13.86 9.18
CA ALA A 15 -1.18 13.31 10.47
C ALA A 15 -0.88 11.79 10.50
N GLU A 16 0.34 11.42 10.91
CA GLU A 16 0.80 10.03 11.04
C GLU A 16 -0.06 9.21 12.02
N GLN A 17 -0.73 9.88 12.97
CA GLN A 17 -1.55 9.23 14.01
C GLN A 17 -2.79 8.49 13.47
N GLN A 18 -3.27 8.81 12.26
CA GLN A 18 -4.49 8.20 11.70
C GLN A 18 -4.29 6.73 11.27
N THR A 19 -3.11 6.37 10.76
CA THR A 19 -2.80 4.98 10.37
C THR A 19 -2.88 3.99 11.54
N LEU A 20 -2.68 4.46 12.78
CA LEU A 20 -2.79 3.66 14.00
C LEU A 20 -4.24 3.32 14.38
N GLN A 21 -5.24 3.89 13.69
CA GLN A 21 -6.66 3.71 13.99
C GLN A 21 -7.36 2.67 13.09
N ASP A 22 -6.63 1.98 12.20
CA ASP A 22 -7.17 0.90 11.36
C ASP A 22 -6.49 -0.45 11.71
N PRO A 23 -7.00 -1.18 12.73
CA PRO A 23 -6.42 -2.45 13.15
C PRO A 23 -6.40 -3.52 12.06
N MET A 24 -7.40 -3.52 11.17
CA MET A 24 -7.48 -4.47 10.07
C MET A 24 -6.35 -4.23 9.07
N PHE A 25 -6.08 -2.97 8.74
CA PHE A 25 -4.97 -2.63 7.88
C PHE A 25 -3.63 -2.96 8.54
N LEU A 26 -3.46 -2.68 9.84
CA LEU A 26 -2.22 -3.01 10.56
C LEU A 26 -1.93 -4.53 10.55
N MET A 27 -2.95 -5.37 10.76
CA MET A 27 -2.79 -6.82 10.65
C MET A 27 -2.39 -7.24 9.23
N GLN A 28 -3.08 -6.69 8.21
CA GLN A 28 -2.73 -6.94 6.82
C GLN A 28 -1.27 -6.51 6.51
N GLN A 29 -0.81 -5.39 7.06
CA GLN A 29 0.57 -4.94 6.89
C GLN A 29 1.57 -5.93 7.50
N MET A 30 1.25 -6.49 8.67
CA MET A 30 2.10 -7.48 9.34
C MET A 30 2.17 -8.77 8.54
N GLU A 31 1.03 -9.30 8.09
CA GLU A 31 0.96 -10.50 7.26
C GLU A 31 1.75 -10.35 5.95
N LEU A 32 1.60 -9.20 5.27
CA LEU A 32 2.35 -8.91 4.05
C LEU A 32 3.86 -8.79 4.27
N ARG A 33 4.29 -8.30 5.44
CA ARG A 33 5.72 -8.22 5.79
C ARG A 33 6.30 -9.60 6.11
N GLU A 34 5.55 -10.42 6.84
CA GLU A 34 5.93 -11.81 7.11
C GLU A 34 6.07 -12.59 5.79
N GLU A 35 5.09 -12.50 4.90
CA GLU A 35 5.13 -13.13 3.57
C GLU A 35 6.35 -12.65 2.76
N LEU A 36 6.65 -11.34 2.78
CA LEU A 36 7.80 -10.77 2.09
C LEU A 36 9.14 -11.32 2.64
N GLU A 37 9.28 -11.45 3.96
CA GLU A 37 10.47 -12.01 4.60
C GLU A 37 10.69 -13.48 4.20
N GLU A 38 9.61 -14.25 4.11
CA GLU A 38 9.65 -15.67 3.72
C GLU A 38 10.11 -15.90 2.28
N LEU A 39 9.94 -14.92 1.37
CA LEU A 39 10.29 -15.05 -0.06
C LEU A 39 11.73 -15.49 -0.29
N THR A 40 12.68 -14.96 0.50
CA THR A 40 14.11 -15.28 0.38
C THR A 40 14.45 -16.73 0.75
N SER A 41 13.58 -17.37 1.53
CA SER A 41 13.73 -18.75 1.99
C SER A 41 12.85 -19.75 1.23
N ALA A 42 12.08 -19.27 0.26
CA ALA A 42 11.15 -20.09 -0.50
C ALA A 42 11.89 -21.15 -1.34
N SER A 43 11.28 -22.33 -1.47
CA SER A 43 11.83 -23.41 -2.32
C SER A 43 11.82 -23.08 -3.81
N ASP A 44 10.95 -22.15 -4.22
CA ASP A 44 10.83 -21.62 -5.59
C ASP A 44 10.65 -20.09 -5.51
N PRO A 45 11.75 -19.33 -5.35
CA PRO A 45 11.70 -17.88 -5.19
C PRO A 45 11.05 -17.16 -6.36
N ASP A 46 11.33 -17.57 -7.61
CA ASP A 46 10.75 -16.97 -8.81
C ASP A 46 9.21 -17.00 -8.77
N THR A 47 8.63 -18.17 -8.50
CA THR A 47 7.18 -18.31 -8.41
C THR A 47 6.59 -17.55 -7.23
N ALA A 48 7.27 -17.57 -6.07
CA ALA A 48 6.83 -16.87 -4.86
C ALA A 48 6.80 -15.35 -5.09
N ILE A 49 7.87 -14.80 -5.67
CA ILE A 49 8.01 -13.41 -6.06
C ILE A 49 6.91 -13.01 -7.04
N ALA A 50 6.70 -13.78 -8.11
CA ALA A 50 5.66 -13.49 -9.11
C ALA A 50 4.25 -13.46 -8.51
N ASN A 51 3.97 -14.35 -7.54
CA ASN A 51 2.70 -14.36 -6.81
C ASN A 51 2.55 -13.12 -5.92
N PHE A 52 3.61 -12.76 -5.19
CA PHE A 52 3.61 -11.57 -4.33
C PHE A 52 3.48 -10.27 -5.14
N GLU A 53 4.14 -10.18 -6.29
CA GLU A 53 4.01 -9.05 -7.21
C GLU A 53 2.57 -8.90 -7.73
N LYS A 54 1.90 -10.02 -8.03
CA LYS A 54 0.48 -10.03 -8.41
C LYS A 54 -0.42 -9.54 -7.27
N GLN A 55 -0.13 -9.93 -6.03
CA GLN A 55 -0.85 -9.47 -4.85
C GLN A 55 -0.69 -7.97 -4.63
N ILE A 56 0.54 -7.44 -4.73
CA ILE A 56 0.81 -5.98 -4.70
C ILE A 56 0.02 -5.25 -5.79
N LYS A 57 0.02 -5.77 -7.03
CA LYS A 57 -0.74 -5.19 -8.15
C LYS A 57 -2.25 -5.14 -7.87
N GLN A 58 -2.81 -6.20 -7.29
CA GLN A 58 -4.22 -6.25 -6.90
C GLN A 58 -4.55 -5.23 -5.81
N LEU A 59 -3.74 -5.14 -4.75
CA LEU A 59 -3.91 -4.16 -3.68
C LEU A 59 -3.84 -2.73 -4.21
N ASN A 60 -2.86 -2.44 -5.06
CA ASN A 60 -2.71 -1.12 -5.67
C ASN A 60 -3.94 -0.74 -6.51
N ALA A 61 -4.45 -1.66 -7.33
CA ALA A 61 -5.64 -1.44 -8.14
C ALA A 61 -6.89 -1.20 -7.27
N GLN A 62 -7.07 -2.00 -6.23
CA GLN A 62 -8.18 -1.87 -5.29
C GLN A 62 -8.17 -0.51 -4.59
N TYR A 63 -7.05 -0.13 -3.95
CA TYR A 63 -6.97 1.13 -3.23
C TYR A 63 -7.02 2.34 -4.16
N SER A 64 -6.44 2.25 -5.36
CA SER A 64 -6.53 3.31 -6.36
C SER A 64 -7.97 3.54 -6.84
N ALA A 65 -8.74 2.47 -7.05
CA ALA A 65 -10.16 2.58 -7.42
C ALA A 65 -10.99 3.21 -6.30
N GLN A 66 -10.78 2.76 -5.05
CA GLN A 66 -11.44 3.35 -3.88
C GLN A 66 -11.08 4.83 -3.72
N LEU A 67 -9.83 5.22 -3.97
CA LEU A 67 -9.39 6.61 -3.85
C LEU A 67 -10.08 7.49 -4.90
N ALA A 68 -10.21 6.98 -6.13
CA ALA A 68 -10.91 7.70 -7.19
C ALA A 68 -12.40 7.93 -6.85
N GLU A 69 -13.07 6.92 -6.29
CA GLU A 69 -14.46 7.03 -5.83
C GLU A 69 -14.60 8.05 -4.68
N GLN A 70 -13.73 7.96 -3.68
CA GLN A 70 -13.74 8.87 -2.51
C GLN A 70 -13.54 10.33 -2.93
N LEU A 71 -12.59 10.59 -3.83
CA LEU A 71 -12.32 11.94 -4.35
C LEU A 71 -13.45 12.48 -5.24
N ALA A 72 -14.27 11.62 -5.83
CA ALA A 72 -15.38 12.02 -6.70
C ALA A 72 -16.69 12.34 -5.93
N SER A 73 -16.76 12.00 -4.66
CA SER A 73 -17.99 12.03 -3.86
C SER A 73 -18.47 13.44 -3.46
N ASN A 74 -17.59 14.46 -3.49
CA ASN A 74 -17.83 15.81 -2.95
C ASN A 74 -18.27 15.85 -1.47
N ASP A 75 -17.91 14.84 -0.69
CA ASP A 75 -18.23 14.71 0.74
C ASP A 75 -16.95 14.83 1.59
N GLU A 76 -16.95 15.73 2.59
CA GLU A 76 -15.83 15.92 3.50
C GLU A 76 -15.45 14.64 4.27
N GLN A 77 -16.43 13.79 4.61
CA GLN A 77 -16.14 12.51 5.26
C GLN A 77 -15.39 11.56 4.33
N GLN A 78 -15.70 11.60 3.04
CA GLN A 78 -15.01 10.79 2.03
C GLN A 78 -13.59 11.31 1.76
N TYR A 79 -13.35 12.62 1.91
CA TYR A 79 -11.99 13.16 1.82
C TYR A 79 -11.08 12.68 2.97
N GLN A 80 -11.62 12.48 4.17
CA GLN A 80 -10.88 11.84 5.26
C GLN A 80 -10.54 10.38 4.91
N LEU A 81 -11.51 9.64 4.39
CA LEU A 81 -11.29 8.27 3.92
C LEU A 81 -10.27 8.19 2.76
N ALA A 82 -10.26 9.20 1.87
CA ALA A 82 -9.26 9.33 0.81
C ALA A 82 -7.85 9.54 1.36
N ALA A 83 -7.69 10.32 2.45
CA ALA A 83 -6.41 10.49 3.11
C ALA A 83 -5.90 9.17 3.71
N ASP A 84 -6.77 8.39 4.36
CA ASP A 84 -6.42 7.04 4.84
C ASP A 84 -6.02 6.12 3.71
N ASN A 85 -6.76 6.15 2.59
CA ASN A 85 -6.47 5.33 1.44
C ASN A 85 -5.14 5.68 0.76
N ILE A 86 -4.75 6.97 0.77
CA ILE A 86 -3.41 7.39 0.34
C ILE A 86 -2.32 6.78 1.23
N ARG A 87 -2.54 6.67 2.54
CA ARG A 87 -1.58 6.00 3.45
C ARG A 87 -1.46 4.51 3.11
N LYS A 88 -2.57 3.85 2.79
CA LYS A 88 -2.57 2.45 2.31
C LYS A 88 -1.77 2.30 1.02
N LEU A 89 -2.00 3.18 0.05
CA LEU A 89 -1.22 3.21 -1.19
C LEU A 89 0.27 3.44 -0.93
N LYS A 90 0.67 4.36 -0.04
CA LYS A 90 2.08 4.56 0.35
C LYS A 90 2.74 3.29 0.87
N PHE A 91 2.01 2.52 1.68
CA PHE A 91 2.50 1.22 2.15
C PHE A 91 2.69 0.24 0.99
N VAL A 92 1.72 0.14 0.07
CA VAL A 92 1.84 -0.71 -1.13
C VAL A 92 3.04 -0.31 -2.00
N TYR A 93 3.32 0.99 -2.15
CA TYR A 93 4.51 1.46 -2.86
C TYR A 93 5.81 1.01 -2.16
N LYS A 94 5.88 1.12 -0.82
CA LYS A 94 7.05 0.66 -0.06
C LYS A 94 7.24 -0.86 -0.18
N LEU A 95 6.18 -1.65 -0.09
CA LEU A 95 6.25 -3.10 -0.29
C LEU A 95 6.83 -3.45 -1.66
N ARG A 96 6.44 -2.72 -2.71
CA ARG A 96 6.99 -2.95 -4.05
C ARG A 96 8.48 -2.64 -4.12
N GLU A 97 8.93 -1.52 -3.54
CA GLU A 97 10.36 -1.19 -3.47
C GLU A 97 11.17 -2.17 -2.62
N GLU A 98 10.55 -2.80 -1.62
CA GLU A 98 11.18 -3.83 -0.81
C GLU A 98 11.27 -5.16 -1.59
N LEU A 99 10.22 -5.53 -2.34
CA LEU A 99 10.24 -6.68 -3.26
C LEU A 99 11.29 -6.53 -4.36
N GLU A 100 11.35 -5.37 -5.03
CA GLU A 100 12.34 -5.06 -6.08
C GLU A 100 13.77 -5.25 -5.54
N ARG A 101 14.05 -4.86 -4.29
CA ARG A 101 15.35 -5.07 -3.65
C ARG A 101 15.65 -6.54 -3.35
N ILE A 102 14.64 -7.33 -2.99
CA ILE A 102 14.80 -8.77 -2.77
C ILE A 102 15.06 -9.48 -4.09
N GLU A 103 14.33 -9.11 -5.16
CA GLU A 103 14.59 -9.59 -6.52
C GLU A 103 16.03 -9.29 -6.93
N ASP A 104 16.45 -8.01 -6.88
CA ASP A 104 17.82 -7.63 -7.21
C ASP A 104 18.85 -8.44 -6.41
N SER A 105 18.64 -8.61 -5.09
CA SER A 105 19.54 -9.38 -4.23
C SER A 105 19.60 -10.88 -4.54
N LEU A 106 18.56 -11.47 -5.13
CA LEU A 106 18.51 -12.89 -5.45
C LEU A 106 19.08 -13.20 -6.83
N PHE A 107 19.08 -12.23 -7.75
CA PHE A 107 19.44 -12.43 -9.15
C PHE A 107 20.73 -11.71 -9.60
N ASP A 108 21.34 -10.87 -8.76
CA ASP A 108 22.65 -10.23 -9.01
C ASP A 108 23.87 -11.07 -8.56
N ASP A 109 23.71 -12.38 -8.29
CA ASP A 109 24.80 -13.35 -8.06
C ASP A 109 25.20 -14.17 -9.32
#